data_AF-E8RPU5-F1
#
_entry.id   AF-E8RPU5-F1
#
_cell.length_a   1.000
_cell.length_b   1.000
_cell.length_c   1.000
_cell.angle_alpha   90.00
_cell.angle_beta   90.00
_cell.angle_gamma   90.00
#
_symmetry.space_group_name_H-M   'P 1'
#
loop_
_entity.id
_entity.type
_entity.pdbx_description
1 polymer ?
#
loop_
_entity_poly.entity_id
_entity_poly.type
_entity_poly.pdbx_seq_one_letter_code
_entity_poly.pdbx_strand_id
1 'polypeptide(L)'
;MRKITALKTIAAATLAAALLAGCGGATLAPKGALAVGTGYSVSLSRDWSDISPLYYSRAKKVKILSIDGPGLNRLFVSEGLSAADPLMVHPVKGDNKNAPAPRGKANMSYPEQIEFVTNSLAALDYQKVEASAPKPVDLNGQRAVRFDITAKTAEGLNVRGVAQAASKGGLGYYIVYIAPAEHYYDASLKDVLATMASAKLP
;
A
#
# COMPACT_ATOMS: atom_id res chain seq x y z
N MET A 1 -23.66 39.50 -41.72
CA MET A 1 -22.52 38.62 -41.37
C MET A 1 -21.93 39.06 -40.02
N ARG A 2 -22.41 38.55 -38.88
CA ARG A 2 -21.93 38.95 -37.53
C ARG A 2 -22.19 37.88 -36.45
N LYS A 3 -22.10 36.59 -36.80
CA LYS A 3 -22.35 35.46 -35.86
C LYS A 3 -21.15 34.52 -35.65
N ILE A 4 -20.04 34.73 -36.34
CA ILE A 4 -18.92 33.74 -36.36
C ILE A 4 -17.85 34.03 -35.29
N THR A 5 -17.76 35.26 -34.77
CA THR A 5 -16.67 35.64 -33.84
C THR A 5 -16.97 35.30 -32.37
N ALA A 6 -18.23 35.33 -31.95
CA ALA A 6 -18.61 35.12 -30.54
C ALA A 6 -18.58 33.64 -30.09
N LEU A 7 -18.67 32.69 -31.03
CA LEU A 7 -18.67 31.25 -30.71
C LEU A 7 -17.26 30.72 -30.41
N LYS A 8 -16.22 31.34 -30.97
CA LYS A 8 -14.82 30.90 -30.81
C LYS A 8 -14.21 31.23 -29.46
N THR A 9 -14.64 32.32 -28.82
CA THR A 9 -14.15 32.74 -27.50
C THR A 9 -14.76 31.96 -26.35
N ILE A 10 -16.01 31.48 -26.48
CA ILE A 10 -16.67 30.68 -25.44
C ILE A 10 -16.12 29.24 -25.39
N ALA A 11 -15.77 28.66 -26.54
CA ALA A 11 -15.19 27.31 -26.61
C ALA A 11 -13.77 27.23 -26.01
N ALA A 12 -13.00 28.32 -26.03
CA ALA A 12 -11.65 28.35 -25.46
C ALA A 12 -11.65 28.41 -23.92
N ALA A 13 -12.65 29.04 -23.31
CA ALA A 13 -12.74 29.20 -21.86
C ALA A 13 -13.20 27.90 -21.14
N THR A 14 -14.08 27.11 -21.76
CA THR A 14 -14.50 25.81 -21.21
C THR A 14 -13.42 24.73 -21.32
N LEU A 15 -12.57 24.77 -22.35
CA LEU A 15 -11.46 23.83 -22.49
C LEU A 15 -10.32 24.11 -21.49
N ALA A 16 -10.10 25.37 -21.11
CA ALA A 16 -9.11 25.76 -20.11
C ALA A 16 -9.53 25.40 -18.67
N ALA A 17 -10.84 25.45 -18.35
CA ALA A 17 -11.36 25.06 -17.02
C ALA A 17 -11.31 23.54 -16.76
N ALA A 18 -11.36 22.71 -17.82
CA ALA A 18 -11.25 21.26 -17.70
C ALA A 18 -9.81 20.77 -17.40
N LEU A 19 -8.80 21.59 -17.66
CA LEU A 19 -7.38 21.23 -17.44
C LEU A 19 -6.94 21.33 -15.96
N LEU A 20 -7.73 21.97 -15.10
CA LEU A 20 -7.41 22.15 -13.66
C LEU A 20 -7.95 21.03 -12.76
N ALA A 21 -8.84 20.17 -13.26
CA ALA A 21 -9.43 19.07 -12.48
C ALA A 21 -8.55 17.81 -12.39
N GLY A 22 -7.33 17.84 -12.94
CA GLY A 22 -6.47 16.66 -13.13
C GLY A 22 -5.48 16.35 -12.01
N CYS A 23 -5.38 17.15 -10.94
CA CYS A 23 -4.47 16.84 -9.84
C CYS A 23 -5.13 15.86 -8.85
N GLY A 24 -5.10 14.57 -9.19
CA GLY A 24 -5.36 13.50 -8.23
C GLY A 24 -4.27 13.47 -7.17
N GLY A 25 -4.35 14.35 -6.18
CA GLY A 25 -3.38 14.47 -5.09
C GLY A 25 -3.58 13.41 -4.01
N ALA A 26 -2.66 13.40 -3.05
CA ALA A 26 -2.85 12.63 -1.82
C ALA A 26 -4.09 13.13 -1.07
N THR A 27 -4.84 12.23 -0.45
CA THR A 27 -6.01 12.57 0.36
C THR A 27 -5.76 12.26 1.82
N LEU A 28 -6.39 13.01 2.73
CA LEU A 28 -6.25 12.74 4.16
C LEU A 28 -6.87 11.39 4.53
N ALA A 29 -6.09 10.54 5.21
CA ALA A 29 -6.56 9.38 5.94
C ALA A 29 -6.50 9.74 7.44
N PRO A 30 -7.62 10.21 8.02
CA PRO A 30 -7.61 10.77 9.36
C PRO A 30 -7.35 9.70 10.42
N LYS A 31 -6.84 10.14 11.57
CA LYS A 31 -6.80 9.34 12.79
C LYS A 31 -8.16 8.72 13.09
N GLY A 32 -8.17 7.46 13.49
CA GLY A 32 -9.39 6.71 13.79
C GLY A 32 -9.59 5.54 12.83
N ALA A 33 -10.85 5.16 12.60
CA ALA A 33 -11.16 3.99 11.80
C ALA A 33 -10.86 4.23 10.31
N LEU A 34 -10.05 3.34 9.73
CA LEU A 34 -9.84 3.22 8.30
C LEU A 34 -10.53 1.94 7.83
N ALA A 35 -11.59 2.09 7.05
CA ALA A 35 -12.21 0.98 6.33
C ALA A 35 -11.31 0.58 5.15
N VAL A 36 -11.04 -0.72 5.02
CA VAL A 36 -10.17 -1.28 3.98
C VAL A 36 -10.95 -2.42 3.33
N GLY A 37 -11.82 -2.07 2.39
CA GLY A 37 -12.76 -3.02 1.77
C GLY A 37 -14.01 -3.29 2.62
N THR A 38 -14.69 -4.39 2.32
CA THR A 38 -15.95 -4.75 2.99
C THR A 38 -15.69 -5.57 4.25
N GLY A 39 -16.11 -5.06 5.41
CA GLY A 39 -16.01 -5.76 6.69
C GLY A 39 -14.61 -5.82 7.29
N TYR A 40 -13.59 -5.30 6.61
CA TYR A 40 -12.22 -5.16 7.14
C TYR A 40 -11.95 -3.70 7.52
N SER A 41 -11.42 -3.50 8.73
CA SER A 41 -10.97 -2.18 9.19
C SER A 41 -9.71 -2.27 10.05
N VAL A 42 -8.98 -1.17 10.07
CA VAL A 42 -7.88 -0.90 11.01
C VAL A 42 -8.13 0.46 11.68
N SER A 43 -7.42 0.76 12.76
CA SER A 43 -7.44 2.06 13.42
C SER A 43 -6.08 2.74 13.29
N LEU A 44 -6.05 3.91 12.66
CA LEU A 44 -4.87 4.77 12.55
C LEU A 44 -4.70 5.56 13.85
N SER A 45 -3.50 5.50 14.45
CA SER A 45 -3.18 6.21 15.70
C SER A 45 -2.94 7.72 15.52
N ARG A 46 -2.74 8.14 14.26
CA ARG A 46 -2.48 9.51 13.82
C ARG A 46 -3.02 9.70 12.40
N ASP A 47 -2.97 10.93 11.92
CA ASP A 47 -3.26 11.25 10.52
C ASP A 47 -2.18 10.70 9.59
N TRP A 48 -2.63 10.19 8.45
CA TRP A 48 -1.81 9.74 7.32
C TRP A 48 -2.31 10.43 6.05
N SER A 49 -1.49 10.40 5.01
CA SER A 49 -1.90 10.73 3.65
C SER A 49 -2.13 9.44 2.86
N ASP A 50 -3.33 9.22 2.32
CA ASP A 50 -3.59 8.22 1.29
C ASP A 50 -2.97 8.70 -0.03
N ILE A 51 -1.83 8.10 -0.35
CA ILE A 51 -1.06 8.36 -1.56
C ILE A 51 -1.39 7.37 -2.69
N SER A 52 -2.35 6.46 -2.49
CA SER A 52 -2.79 5.52 -3.54
C SER A 52 -3.18 6.23 -4.84
N PRO A 53 -3.87 7.39 -4.83
CA PRO A 53 -4.22 8.11 -6.06
C PRO A 53 -3.01 8.59 -6.88
N LEU A 54 -1.85 8.79 -6.25
CA LEU A 54 -0.62 9.22 -6.93
C LEU A 54 -0.04 8.13 -7.85
N TYR A 55 -0.46 6.89 -7.68
CA TYR A 55 0.04 5.74 -8.44
C TYR A 55 -1.01 5.24 -9.41
N TYR A 56 -0.81 5.51 -10.70
CA TYR A 56 -1.66 4.99 -11.78
C TYR A 56 -1.62 3.46 -11.82
N SER A 57 -0.40 2.91 -11.91
CA SER A 57 -0.14 1.48 -11.75
C SER A 57 0.03 1.16 -10.26
N ARG A 58 -0.91 0.40 -9.70
CA ARG A 58 -0.90 -0.05 -8.31
C ARG A 58 -1.76 -1.30 -8.14
N ALA A 59 -1.54 -2.02 -7.04
CA ALA A 59 -2.48 -3.03 -6.57
C ALA A 59 -3.80 -2.35 -6.16
N LYS A 60 -4.92 -2.73 -6.81
CA LYS A 60 -6.18 -2.00 -6.67
C LYS A 60 -6.87 -2.20 -5.32
N LYS A 61 -6.64 -3.35 -4.67
CA LYS A 61 -7.17 -3.71 -3.34
C LYS A 61 -6.19 -3.39 -2.21
N VAL A 62 -5.29 -2.44 -2.41
CA VAL A 62 -4.28 -2.06 -1.43
C VAL A 62 -4.24 -0.55 -1.31
N LYS A 63 -4.48 -0.06 -0.09
CA LYS A 63 -4.23 1.33 0.29
C LYS A 63 -2.75 1.52 0.53
N ILE A 64 -2.19 2.60 0.02
CA ILE A 64 -0.83 3.04 0.27
C ILE A 64 -0.92 4.36 1.01
N LEU A 65 -0.52 4.34 2.28
CA LEU A 65 -0.49 5.51 3.13
C LEU A 65 0.96 5.95 3.36
N SER A 66 1.18 7.24 3.57
CA SER A 66 2.47 7.78 4.02
C SER A 66 2.25 9.01 4.92
N ILE A 67 3.24 9.33 5.75
CA ILE A 67 3.25 10.55 6.55
C ILE A 67 4.06 11.63 5.84
N ASP A 68 5.27 11.31 5.39
CA ASP A 68 6.25 12.30 4.90
C ASP A 68 6.39 12.33 3.37
N GLY A 69 5.71 11.44 2.66
CA GLY A 69 5.56 11.52 1.21
C GLY A 69 5.77 10.21 0.47
N PRO A 70 5.60 10.21 -0.86
CA PRO A 70 5.43 8.97 -1.65
C PRO A 70 6.61 7.98 -1.59
N GLY A 71 7.83 8.45 -1.31
CA GLY A 71 9.01 7.60 -1.17
C GLY A 71 9.36 7.22 0.28
N LEU A 72 8.60 7.70 1.26
CA LEU A 72 8.94 7.63 2.68
C LEU A 72 7.83 6.95 3.48
N ASN A 73 8.23 6.30 4.58
CA ASN A 73 7.37 5.69 5.60
C ASN A 73 6.01 5.21 5.09
N ARG A 74 6.04 4.23 4.18
CA ARG A 74 4.86 3.74 3.52
C ARG A 74 4.21 2.63 4.32
N LEU A 75 2.90 2.74 4.51
CA LEU A 75 2.03 1.72 5.09
C LEU A 75 1.08 1.20 4.03
N PHE A 76 1.23 -0.06 3.66
CA PHE A 76 0.37 -0.79 2.74
C PHE A 76 -0.67 -1.56 3.54
N VAL A 77 -1.96 -1.43 3.18
CA VAL A 77 -3.06 -2.13 3.85
C VAL A 77 -4.00 -2.75 2.80
N SER A 78 -4.12 -4.08 2.77
CA SER A 78 -4.89 -4.78 1.74
C SER A 78 -6.31 -5.13 2.16
N GLU A 79 -7.31 -5.00 1.28
CA GLU A 79 -8.73 -5.29 1.54
C GLU A 79 -9.06 -6.79 1.72
N GLY A 80 -8.16 -7.66 1.27
CA GLY A 80 -8.38 -9.10 1.13
C GLY A 80 -8.01 -9.52 -0.29
N LEU A 81 -6.88 -10.21 -0.43
CA LEU A 81 -6.28 -10.57 -1.71
C LEU A 81 -6.59 -12.03 -2.04
N SER A 82 -7.18 -12.25 -3.22
CA SER A 82 -7.32 -13.57 -3.82
C SER A 82 -6.06 -13.95 -4.61
N ALA A 83 -6.04 -15.14 -5.21
CA ALA A 83 -4.96 -15.58 -6.09
C ALA A 83 -4.82 -14.73 -7.38
N ALA A 84 -5.83 -13.92 -7.72
CA ALA A 84 -5.76 -12.99 -8.85
C ALA A 84 -5.15 -11.63 -8.48
N ASP A 85 -5.12 -11.30 -7.19
CA ASP A 85 -4.76 -9.97 -6.71
C ASP A 85 -3.28 -9.90 -6.27
N PRO A 86 -2.49 -8.95 -6.79
CA PRO A 86 -1.15 -8.70 -6.27
C PRO A 86 -1.19 -7.88 -4.99
N LEU A 87 -0.18 -8.04 -4.13
CA LEU A 87 0.00 -7.18 -2.95
C LEU A 87 0.67 -5.84 -3.31
N MET A 88 1.64 -5.87 -4.22
CA MET A 88 2.35 -4.69 -4.69
C MET A 88 2.51 -4.77 -6.20
N VAL A 89 2.41 -3.61 -6.85
CA VAL A 89 2.62 -3.45 -8.29
C VAL A 89 3.59 -2.29 -8.46
N HIS A 90 4.63 -2.49 -9.28
CA HIS A 90 5.61 -1.46 -9.54
C HIS A 90 4.94 -0.26 -10.23
N PRO A 91 5.13 0.98 -9.75
CA PRO A 91 4.39 2.14 -10.28
C PRO A 91 4.76 2.49 -11.73
N VAL A 92 6.01 2.25 -12.13
CA VAL A 92 6.49 2.43 -13.52
C VAL A 92 6.23 1.20 -14.40
N LYS A 93 6.72 0.01 -14.00
CA LYS A 93 6.62 -1.21 -14.81
C LYS A 93 5.20 -1.77 -14.90
N GLY A 94 4.34 -1.47 -13.93
CA GLY A 94 2.98 -2.01 -13.86
C GLY A 94 2.96 -3.51 -13.59
N ASP A 95 1.90 -4.15 -14.05
CA ASP A 95 1.67 -5.59 -13.95
C ASP A 95 1.35 -6.12 -15.35
N ASN A 96 2.33 -6.73 -16.00
CA ASN A 96 2.23 -7.18 -17.39
C ASN A 96 3.13 -8.41 -17.64
N LYS A 97 3.07 -8.97 -18.84
CA LYS A 97 3.82 -10.19 -19.20
C LYS A 97 5.34 -10.12 -19.00
N ASN A 98 5.93 -8.93 -19.09
CA ASN A 98 7.38 -8.72 -18.95
C ASN A 98 7.79 -8.36 -17.52
N ALA A 99 6.84 -7.96 -16.69
CA ALA A 99 7.02 -7.60 -15.29
C ALA A 99 5.76 -7.99 -14.50
N PRO A 100 5.49 -9.30 -14.34
CA PRO A 100 4.29 -9.74 -13.63
C PRO A 100 4.46 -9.47 -12.13
N ALA A 101 3.47 -8.81 -11.52
CA ALA A 101 3.45 -8.65 -10.07
C ALA A 101 3.27 -10.02 -9.38
N PRO A 102 3.92 -10.30 -8.24
CA PRO A 102 3.68 -11.54 -7.50
C PRO A 102 2.22 -11.67 -7.07
N ARG A 103 1.69 -12.89 -7.10
CA ARG A 103 0.39 -13.23 -6.50
C ARG A 103 0.55 -14.31 -5.45
N GLY A 104 -0.30 -14.24 -4.43
CA GLY A 104 -0.42 -15.30 -3.43
C GLY A 104 -1.34 -16.42 -3.93
N LYS A 105 -1.66 -17.33 -3.02
CA LYS A 105 -2.68 -18.37 -3.20
C LYS A 105 -3.60 -18.43 -1.98
N ALA A 106 -4.70 -19.16 -2.11
CA ALA A 106 -5.60 -19.38 -0.98
C ALA A 106 -4.91 -20.17 0.14
N ASN A 107 -5.25 -19.84 1.39
CA ASN A 107 -4.85 -20.58 2.59
C ASN A 107 -3.33 -20.78 2.75
N MET A 108 -2.52 -19.78 2.37
CA MET A 108 -1.08 -19.84 2.56
C MET A 108 -0.69 -20.03 4.03
N SER A 109 0.27 -20.91 4.27
CA SER A 109 0.97 -21.05 5.54
C SER A 109 1.76 -19.78 5.89
N TYR A 110 2.24 -19.65 7.13
CA TYR A 110 3.05 -18.49 7.51
C TYR A 110 4.32 -18.30 6.68
N PRO A 111 5.12 -19.36 6.40
CA PRO A 111 6.28 -19.21 5.51
C PRO A 111 5.90 -18.70 4.12
N GLU A 112 4.81 -19.22 3.53
CA GLU A 112 4.34 -18.78 2.21
C GLU A 112 3.83 -17.33 2.22
N GLN A 113 3.18 -16.90 3.31
CA GLN A 113 2.77 -15.50 3.49
C GLN A 113 3.98 -14.57 3.61
N ILE A 114 5.01 -14.97 4.36
CA ILE A 114 6.27 -14.23 4.49
C ILE A 114 6.96 -14.12 3.13
N GLU A 115 7.11 -15.25 2.43
CA GLU A 115 7.71 -15.32 1.10
C GLU A 115 6.97 -14.39 0.13
N PHE A 116 5.63 -14.46 0.10
CA PHE A 116 4.81 -13.61 -0.75
C PHE A 116 5.03 -12.12 -0.51
N VAL A 117 5.13 -11.68 0.76
CA VAL A 117 5.44 -10.28 1.10
C VAL A 117 6.84 -9.90 0.62
N THR A 118 7.85 -10.75 0.85
CA THR A 118 9.23 -10.45 0.43
C THR A 118 9.37 -10.37 -1.09
N ASN A 119 8.72 -11.28 -1.83
CA ASN A 119 8.67 -11.25 -3.29
C ASN A 119 7.95 -10.01 -3.81
N SER A 120 6.86 -9.59 -3.14
CA SER A 120 6.13 -8.37 -3.49
C SER A 120 6.96 -7.11 -3.31
N LEU A 121 7.78 -7.04 -2.26
CA LEU A 121 8.74 -5.95 -2.06
C LEU A 121 9.85 -5.96 -3.10
N ALA A 122 10.40 -7.14 -3.43
CA ALA A 122 11.41 -7.27 -4.48
C ALA A 122 10.88 -6.78 -5.84
N ALA A 123 9.59 -7.00 -6.13
CA ALA A 123 8.93 -6.48 -7.34
C ALA A 123 8.83 -4.94 -7.38
N LEU A 124 9.05 -4.24 -6.26
CA LEU A 124 9.21 -2.78 -6.19
C LEU A 124 10.68 -2.33 -6.29
N ASP A 125 11.57 -3.19 -6.78
CA ASP A 125 13.02 -2.98 -6.91
C ASP A 125 13.77 -2.82 -5.57
N TYR A 126 13.16 -3.23 -4.46
CA TYR A 126 13.92 -3.44 -3.22
C TYR A 126 14.89 -4.61 -3.38
N GLN A 127 16.12 -4.41 -2.95
CA GLN A 127 17.20 -5.39 -3.04
C GLN A 127 17.47 -6.02 -1.67
N LYS A 128 17.97 -7.26 -1.67
CA LYS A 128 18.32 -8.00 -0.46
C LYS A 128 17.19 -8.00 0.59
N VAL A 129 15.98 -8.27 0.13
CA VAL A 129 14.80 -8.32 1.01
C VAL A 129 14.92 -9.56 1.88
N GLU A 130 15.00 -9.35 3.18
CA GLU A 130 15.13 -10.41 4.18
C GLU A 130 14.03 -10.24 5.23
N ALA A 131 13.37 -11.35 5.56
CA ALA A 131 12.41 -11.42 6.65
C ALA A 131 13.04 -12.11 7.86
N SER A 132 12.73 -11.63 9.06
CA SER A 132 13.26 -12.20 10.30
C SER A 132 12.25 -12.10 11.45
N ALA A 133 12.58 -12.74 12.57
CA ALA A 133 11.77 -12.75 13.79
C ALA A 133 10.26 -13.05 13.58
N PRO A 134 9.88 -14.08 12.78
CA PRO A 134 8.49 -14.43 12.59
C PRO A 134 7.88 -14.85 13.93
N LYS A 135 6.76 -14.22 14.28
CA LYS A 135 6.00 -14.55 15.49
C LYS A 135 4.50 -14.62 15.21
N PRO A 136 3.80 -15.62 15.75
CA PRO A 136 2.35 -15.65 15.70
C PRO A 136 1.75 -14.44 16.43
N VAL A 137 0.68 -13.88 15.88
CA VAL A 137 -0.18 -12.87 16.51
C VAL A 137 -1.65 -13.24 16.30
N ASP A 138 -2.51 -12.79 17.19
CA ASP A 138 -3.95 -13.01 17.11
C ASP A 138 -4.67 -11.71 16.71
N LEU A 139 -5.59 -11.80 15.75
CA LEU A 139 -6.44 -10.70 15.28
C LEU A 139 -7.90 -11.06 15.55
N ASN A 140 -8.31 -10.96 16.82
CA ASN A 140 -9.65 -11.31 17.29
C ASN A 140 -10.05 -12.76 16.92
N GLY A 141 -9.21 -13.73 17.28
CA GLY A 141 -9.41 -15.15 17.01
C GLY A 141 -8.92 -15.62 15.65
N GLN A 142 -8.51 -14.70 14.76
CA GLN A 142 -7.82 -15.05 13.53
C GLN A 142 -6.31 -15.10 13.77
N ARG A 143 -5.71 -16.28 13.58
CA ARG A 143 -4.26 -16.44 13.67
C ARG A 143 -3.57 -15.76 12.48
N ALA A 144 -2.51 -15.02 12.78
CA ALA A 144 -1.70 -14.25 11.85
C ALA A 144 -0.21 -14.40 12.19
N VAL A 145 0.67 -13.93 11.31
CA VAL A 145 2.12 -13.85 11.54
C VAL A 145 2.57 -12.41 11.42
N ARG A 146 3.42 -11.95 12.35
CA ARG A 146 4.14 -10.69 12.26
C ARG A 146 5.63 -10.97 12.15
N PHE A 147 6.34 -10.23 11.31
CA PHE A 147 7.76 -10.42 11.06
C PHE A 147 8.42 -9.10 10.66
N ASP A 148 9.72 -9.01 10.92
CA ASP A 148 10.54 -7.86 10.59
C ASP A 148 11.12 -8.02 9.19
N ILE A 149 11.39 -6.89 8.53
CA ILE A 149 11.93 -6.84 7.18
C ILE A 149 13.15 -5.92 7.14
N THR A 150 14.19 -6.34 6.43
CA THR A 150 15.30 -5.48 6.02
C THR A 150 15.45 -5.54 4.50
N ALA A 151 15.81 -4.42 3.88
CA ALA A 151 16.13 -4.36 2.46
C ALA A 151 17.01 -3.14 2.16
N LYS A 152 17.34 -2.95 0.87
CA LYS A 152 17.96 -1.75 0.33
C LYS A 152 17.19 -1.22 -0.87
N THR A 153 17.22 0.09 -1.10
CA THR A 153 16.83 0.64 -2.41
C THR A 153 17.92 0.37 -3.44
N ALA A 154 17.62 0.60 -4.73
CA ALA A 154 18.61 0.48 -5.80
C ALA A 154 19.81 1.42 -5.61
N GLU A 155 19.60 2.57 -4.97
CA GLU A 155 20.60 3.58 -4.63
C GLU A 155 21.38 3.24 -3.34
N GLY A 156 21.09 2.09 -2.72
CA GLY A 156 21.84 1.57 -1.57
C GLY A 156 21.34 2.03 -0.20
N LEU A 157 20.26 2.81 -0.14
CA LEU A 157 19.65 3.26 1.12
C LEU A 157 19.13 2.07 1.92
N ASN A 158 19.47 2.00 3.20
CA ASN A 158 18.96 0.96 4.09
C ASN A 158 17.49 1.23 4.41
N VAL A 159 16.66 0.20 4.28
CA VAL A 159 15.26 0.26 4.69
C VAL A 159 14.95 -0.84 5.69
N ARG A 160 14.07 -0.52 6.63
CA ARG A 160 13.50 -1.46 7.60
C ARG A 160 12.00 -1.51 7.39
N GLY A 161 11.42 -2.64 7.73
CA GLY A 161 10.00 -2.85 7.67
C GLY A 161 9.50 -3.78 8.76
N VAL A 162 8.18 -3.79 8.90
CA VAL A 162 7.45 -4.79 9.66
C VAL A 162 6.22 -5.15 8.85
N ALA A 163 5.89 -6.43 8.81
CA ALA A 163 4.70 -6.91 8.13
C ALA A 163 3.86 -7.77 9.07
N GLN A 164 2.56 -7.73 8.86
CA GLN A 164 1.59 -8.62 9.46
C GLN A 164 0.73 -9.24 8.37
N ALA A 165 0.64 -10.56 8.36
CA ALA A 165 -0.08 -11.33 7.37
C ALA A 165 -1.06 -12.30 8.05
N ALA A 166 -2.26 -12.41 7.51
CA ALA A 166 -3.28 -13.35 7.93
C ALA A 166 -3.95 -13.98 6.72
N SER A 167 -4.47 -15.20 6.87
CA SER A 167 -5.36 -15.81 5.88
C SER A 167 -6.71 -16.15 6.52
N LYS A 168 -7.80 -15.73 5.88
CA LYS A 168 -9.17 -15.99 6.32
C LYS A 168 -10.06 -16.20 5.10
N GLY A 169 -10.86 -17.27 5.10
CA GLY A 169 -11.81 -17.56 4.02
C GLY A 169 -11.18 -17.66 2.62
N GLY A 170 -9.95 -18.18 2.51
CA GLY A 170 -9.23 -18.26 1.22
C GLY A 170 -8.62 -16.94 0.73
N LEU A 171 -8.78 -15.84 1.47
CA LEU A 171 -8.17 -14.54 1.18
C LEU A 171 -6.95 -14.30 2.06
N GLY A 172 -5.99 -13.52 1.55
CA GLY A 172 -4.83 -13.03 2.29
C GLY A 172 -5.00 -11.56 2.68
N TYR A 173 -4.68 -11.23 3.92
CA TYR A 173 -4.76 -9.86 4.47
C TYR A 173 -3.38 -9.45 4.96
N TYR A 174 -2.89 -8.34 4.44
CA TYR A 174 -1.52 -7.88 4.64
C TYR A 174 -1.52 -6.43 5.09
N ILE A 175 -0.70 -6.17 6.10
CA ILE A 175 -0.26 -4.83 6.48
C ILE A 175 1.25 -4.84 6.39
N VAL A 176 1.83 -3.98 5.55
CA VAL A 176 3.28 -3.89 5.37
C VAL A 176 3.70 -2.45 5.60
N TYR A 177 4.62 -2.22 6.53
CA TYR A 177 5.25 -0.92 6.73
C TYR A 177 6.70 -1.00 6.30
N ILE A 178 7.16 -0.04 5.51
CA ILE A 178 8.56 0.07 5.08
C ILE A 178 9.00 1.53 5.04
N ALA A 179 10.20 1.79 5.57
CA ALA A 179 10.75 3.13 5.68
C ALA A 179 12.29 3.11 5.69
N PRO A 180 12.95 4.23 5.34
CA PRO A 180 14.38 4.38 5.58
C PRO A 180 14.73 4.14 7.05
N ALA A 181 15.84 3.44 7.27
CA ALA A 181 16.20 2.90 8.57
C ALA A 181 16.63 3.97 9.59
N GLU A 182 17.23 5.07 9.12
CA GLU A 182 17.97 6.03 9.95
C GLU A 182 17.07 6.88 10.86
N HIS A 183 15.85 7.18 10.44
CA HIS A 183 14.92 8.04 11.20
C HIS A 183 13.47 7.59 11.05
N TYR A 184 13.00 7.48 9.81
CA TYR A 184 11.58 7.35 9.51
C TYR A 184 10.95 6.08 10.09
N TYR A 185 11.67 4.96 10.07
CA TYR A 185 11.17 3.69 10.57
C TYR A 185 10.81 3.76 12.06
N ASP A 186 11.78 4.09 12.91
CA ASP A 186 11.58 4.09 14.36
C ASP A 186 10.60 5.20 14.78
N ALA A 187 10.59 6.34 14.05
CA ALA A 187 9.68 7.46 14.31
C ALA A 187 8.19 7.10 14.20
N SER A 188 7.80 6.14 13.35
CA SER A 188 6.40 5.74 13.16
C SER A 188 6.08 4.32 13.65
N LEU A 189 7.08 3.55 14.06
CA LEU A 189 6.93 2.13 14.37
C LEU A 189 5.84 1.87 15.42
N LYS A 190 5.81 2.66 16.50
CA LYS A 190 4.80 2.49 17.56
C LYS A 190 3.37 2.62 17.03
N ASP A 191 3.11 3.63 16.20
CA ASP A 191 1.80 3.89 15.62
C ASP A 191 1.40 2.81 14.60
N VAL A 192 2.38 2.32 13.84
CA VAL A 192 2.20 1.21 12.89
C VAL A 192 1.84 -0.08 13.62
N LEU A 193 2.56 -0.43 14.70
CA LEU A 193 2.27 -1.63 15.48
C LEU A 193 0.89 -1.58 16.13
N ALA A 194 0.46 -0.40 16.58
CA ALA A 194 -0.90 -0.18 17.09
C ALA A 194 -1.94 -0.35 15.97
N THR A 195 -1.68 0.20 14.78
CA THR A 195 -2.54 -0.01 13.60
C THR A 195 -2.67 -1.50 13.26
N MET A 196 -1.54 -2.22 13.23
CA MET A 196 -1.54 -3.66 12.97
C MET A 196 -2.33 -4.47 14.00
N ALA A 197 -2.19 -4.14 15.28
CA ALA A 197 -2.92 -4.81 16.36
C ALA A 197 -4.43 -4.53 16.34
N SER A 198 -4.85 -3.41 15.74
CA SER A 198 -6.26 -3.01 15.67
C SER A 198 -7.06 -3.67 14.54
N ALA A 199 -6.41 -4.49 13.70
CA ALA A 199 -7.03 -5.07 12.52
C ALA A 199 -8.23 -5.97 12.88
N LYS A 200 -9.37 -5.69 12.25
CA LYS A 200 -10.63 -6.45 12.41
C LYS A 200 -11.03 -7.02 11.06
N LEU A 201 -10.67 -8.27 10.79
CA LEU A 201 -10.98 -8.94 9.52
C LEU A 201 -12.49 -9.28 9.42
N PRO A 202 -13.05 -9.38 8.20
CA PRO A 202 -14.48 -9.65 7.98
C PRO A 202 -14.89 -11.00 8.55
#